data_AF-A0A410RR22-F1
#
_entry.id   AF-A0A410RR22-F1
#
_cell.length_a   1.000
_cell.length_b   1.000
_cell.length_c   1.000
_cell.angle_alpha   90.00
_cell.angle_beta   90.00
_cell.angle_gamma   90.00
#
_symmetry.space_group_name_H-M   'P 1'
#
loop_
_entity.id
_entity.type
_entity.pdbx_description
1 polymer ?
#
loop_
_entity_poly.entity_id
_entity_poly.type
_entity_poly.pdbx_seq_one_letter_code
_entity_poly.pdbx_strand_id
1 'polypeptide(L)'
;MAPVLDTHSPFLVDPDRLDRVRAVYVKADGTTGVSADLRAPEAGKAQSRSVYPVHAALGLSVSETLLQGCQPVIVEGPSDLIYLSALKTLMVGSGGARPLRELLFMPAGGVKGVGALVPIVAGKEEALPFVLVDSDGAGKGLAEKLRQGAYAAAPGRLLAVGDFIEMPGAEVEDLLPPQLMARVVARWLRAADEDFEDAFRPGQPIIGQIEQYAKRNGQSLEPGWKVELAKKVRPALLALSAKGIPAEWQARWAKLFAALAE
;
A
#
# COMPACT_ATOMS: atom_id res chain seq x y z
N MET A 1 -44.26 -2.44 -16.42
CA MET A 1 -43.91 -1.12 -15.88
C MET A 1 -42.55 -1.25 -15.21
N ALA A 2 -41.55 -0.45 -15.57
CA ALA A 2 -40.25 -0.49 -14.88
C ALA A 2 -40.35 0.26 -13.53
N PRO A 3 -39.71 -0.22 -12.45
CA PRO A 3 -39.74 0.47 -11.17
C PRO A 3 -38.97 1.80 -11.25
N VAL A 4 -39.51 2.83 -10.58
CA VAL A 4 -38.83 4.11 -10.35
C VAL A 4 -38.28 4.07 -8.93
N LEU A 5 -37.00 4.40 -8.77
CA LEU A 5 -36.29 4.40 -7.50
C LEU A 5 -35.65 5.76 -7.28
N ASP A 6 -35.70 6.25 -6.04
CA ASP A 6 -34.86 7.34 -5.55
C ASP A 6 -33.70 6.78 -4.74
N THR A 7 -32.53 7.42 -4.84
CA THR A 7 -31.34 6.94 -4.13
C THR A 7 -30.36 8.09 -3.88
N HIS A 8 -29.75 8.06 -2.70
CA HIS A 8 -28.52 8.81 -2.39
C HIS A 8 -27.27 7.90 -2.42
N SER A 9 -27.45 6.59 -2.61
CA SER A 9 -26.38 5.60 -2.64
C SER A 9 -25.81 5.50 -4.06
N PRO A 10 -24.48 5.68 -4.23
CA PRO A 10 -23.82 5.46 -5.52
C PRO A 10 -23.85 4.00 -5.96
N PHE A 11 -23.95 3.04 -5.04
CA PHE A 11 -23.97 1.60 -5.36
C PHE A 11 -25.25 1.13 -6.04
N LEU A 12 -26.31 1.95 -6.02
CA LEU A 12 -27.57 1.69 -6.72
C LEU A 12 -27.64 2.40 -8.08
N VAL A 13 -26.59 3.14 -8.45
CA VAL A 13 -26.49 3.81 -9.74
C VAL A 13 -25.63 2.94 -10.65
N ASP A 14 -26.22 2.50 -11.76
CA ASP A 14 -25.51 1.82 -12.83
C ASP A 14 -24.80 2.87 -13.72
N PRO A 15 -23.46 2.93 -13.70
CA PRO A 15 -22.69 3.92 -14.46
C PRO A 15 -22.79 3.72 -15.98
N ASP A 16 -23.17 2.52 -16.46
CA ASP A 16 -23.36 2.24 -17.88
C ASP A 16 -24.75 2.65 -18.38
N ARG A 17 -25.67 2.96 -17.46
CA ARG A 17 -27.10 3.24 -17.74
C ARG A 17 -27.54 4.61 -17.26
N LEU A 18 -26.68 5.62 -17.41
CA LEU A 18 -26.99 7.00 -17.03
C LEU A 18 -28.17 7.61 -17.80
N ASP A 19 -28.54 7.04 -18.95
CA ASP A 19 -29.73 7.40 -19.74
C ASP A 19 -31.03 7.33 -18.91
N ARG A 20 -31.03 6.51 -17.85
CA ARG A 20 -32.17 6.28 -16.94
C ARG A 20 -32.16 7.17 -15.70
N VAL A 21 -31.09 7.92 -15.47
CA VAL A 21 -30.92 8.72 -14.25
C VAL A 21 -31.49 10.13 -14.46
N ARG A 22 -32.13 10.67 -13.43
CA ARG A 22 -32.62 12.06 -13.40
C ARG A 22 -32.18 12.71 -12.09
N ALA A 23 -31.64 13.92 -12.18
CA ALA A 23 -31.33 14.75 -11.02
C ALA A 23 -32.60 15.49 -10.58
N VAL A 24 -33.03 15.26 -9.33
CA VAL A 24 -34.17 15.96 -8.73
C VAL A 24 -33.65 16.94 -7.67
N TYR A 25 -34.06 18.20 -7.72
CA TYR A 25 -33.56 19.26 -6.83
C TYR A 25 -34.61 20.36 -6.61
N VAL A 26 -34.40 21.19 -5.59
CA VAL A 26 -35.24 22.38 -5.32
C VAL A 26 -34.61 23.60 -5.99
N LYS A 27 -35.39 24.31 -6.81
CA LYS A 27 -35.01 25.57 -7.48
C LYS A 27 -35.03 26.74 -6.49
N ALA A 28 -34.45 27.87 -6.88
CA ALA A 28 -34.39 29.08 -6.05
C ALA A 28 -35.77 29.65 -5.70
N ASP A 29 -36.78 29.42 -6.53
CA ASP A 29 -38.18 29.80 -6.31
C ASP A 29 -38.96 28.81 -5.43
N GLY A 30 -38.30 27.78 -4.89
CA GLY A 30 -38.91 26.74 -4.06
C GLY A 30 -39.60 25.62 -4.84
N THR A 31 -39.61 25.66 -6.17
CA THR A 31 -40.22 24.61 -7.01
C THR A 31 -39.28 23.42 -7.21
N THR A 32 -39.81 22.28 -7.64
CA THR A 32 -39.00 21.09 -7.97
C THR A 32 -38.49 21.17 -9.40
N GLY A 33 -37.18 20.99 -9.58
CA GLY A 33 -36.53 20.78 -10.87
C GLY A 33 -36.17 19.31 -11.06
N VAL A 34 -36.31 18.84 -12.30
CA VAL A 34 -35.86 17.52 -12.74
C VAL A 34 -35.03 17.71 -14.01
N SER A 35 -33.81 17.18 -14.04
CA SER A 35 -32.93 17.28 -15.20
C SER A 35 -32.31 15.94 -15.57
N ALA A 36 -32.14 15.70 -16.87
CA ALA A 36 -31.34 14.60 -17.40
C ALA A 36 -29.88 15.00 -17.62
N ASP A 37 -29.54 16.29 -17.51
CA ASP A 37 -28.16 16.76 -17.59
C ASP A 37 -27.45 16.53 -16.24
N LEU A 38 -26.47 15.63 -16.28
CA LEU A 38 -25.64 15.20 -15.13
C LEU A 38 -24.26 15.90 -15.12
N ARG A 39 -24.02 16.82 -16.05
CA ARG A 39 -22.74 17.56 -16.22
C ARG A 39 -22.90 19.05 -15.93
N ALA A 40 -24.04 19.66 -16.26
CA ALA A 40 -24.26 21.09 -16.09
C ALA A 40 -25.12 21.44 -14.86
N PRO A 41 -24.74 22.44 -14.05
CA PRO A 41 -25.63 23.02 -13.06
C PRO A 41 -26.51 24.08 -13.74
N GLU A 42 -27.54 23.67 -14.47
CA GLU A 42 -28.58 24.59 -14.94
C GLU A 42 -29.24 25.37 -13.79
N ALA A 43 -29.16 24.85 -12.54
CA ALA A 43 -29.77 25.44 -11.35
C ALA A 43 -28.82 25.62 -10.14
N GLY A 44 -27.51 25.69 -10.35
CA GLY A 44 -26.53 26.00 -9.29
C GLY A 44 -26.27 24.87 -8.26
N LYS A 45 -25.90 25.24 -7.03
CA LYS A 45 -25.40 24.32 -5.97
C LYS A 45 -26.39 23.22 -5.54
N ALA A 46 -27.69 23.39 -5.79
CA ALA A 46 -28.70 22.39 -5.43
C ALA A 46 -28.65 21.18 -6.37
N GLN A 47 -28.67 21.41 -7.68
CA GLN A 47 -28.53 20.36 -8.70
C GLN A 47 -27.18 19.62 -8.59
N SER A 48 -26.09 20.36 -8.33
CA SER A 48 -24.76 19.76 -8.14
C SER A 48 -24.71 18.76 -6.97
N ARG A 49 -25.48 18.98 -5.89
CA ARG A 49 -25.57 18.03 -4.78
C ARG A 49 -26.39 16.79 -5.14
N SER A 50 -27.47 16.95 -5.91
CA SER A 50 -28.33 15.84 -6.35
C SER A 50 -27.63 14.88 -7.33
N VAL A 51 -26.62 15.35 -8.06
CA VAL A 51 -25.85 14.53 -9.02
C VAL A 51 -24.69 13.77 -8.37
N TYR A 52 -24.32 14.09 -7.12
CA TYR A 52 -23.18 13.48 -6.42
C TYR A 52 -23.16 11.94 -6.44
N PRO A 53 -24.28 11.22 -6.21
CA PRO A 53 -24.29 9.75 -6.27
C PRO A 53 -23.86 9.21 -7.64
N VAL A 54 -24.18 9.92 -8.73
CA VAL A 54 -23.77 9.56 -10.09
C VAL A 54 -22.27 9.73 -10.27
N HIS A 55 -21.71 10.85 -9.83
CA HIS A 55 -20.27 11.11 -9.94
C HIS A 55 -19.48 10.12 -9.07
N ALA A 56 -19.97 9.78 -7.89
CA ALA A 56 -19.38 8.76 -7.04
C ALA A 56 -19.45 7.37 -7.69
N ALA A 57 -20.58 6.98 -8.30
CA ALA A 57 -20.71 5.71 -9.01
C ALA A 57 -19.76 5.60 -10.21
N LEU A 58 -19.64 6.67 -11.01
CA LEU A 58 -18.67 6.76 -12.10
C LEU A 58 -17.23 6.67 -11.58
N GLY A 59 -16.92 7.39 -10.50
CA GLY A 59 -15.60 7.35 -9.86
C GLY A 59 -15.24 5.95 -9.34
N LEU A 60 -16.19 5.25 -8.73
CA LEU A 60 -16.03 3.87 -8.27
C LEU A 60 -15.78 2.92 -9.44
N SER A 61 -16.57 3.02 -10.52
CA SER A 61 -16.42 2.17 -11.72
C SER A 61 -15.10 2.40 -12.45
N VAL A 62 -14.67 3.66 -12.59
CA VAL A 62 -13.34 3.98 -13.15
C VAL A 62 -12.24 3.42 -12.25
N SER A 63 -12.39 3.56 -10.93
CA SER A 63 -11.41 3.02 -9.98
C SER A 63 -11.34 1.48 -10.06
N GLU A 64 -12.48 0.80 -10.15
CA GLU A 64 -12.55 -0.65 -10.33
C GLU A 64 -11.86 -1.08 -11.62
N THR A 65 -12.12 -0.39 -12.74
CA THR A 65 -11.47 -0.66 -14.03
C THR A 65 -9.95 -0.42 -13.98
N LEU A 66 -9.49 0.61 -13.27
CA LEU A 66 -8.05 0.88 -13.08
C LEU A 66 -7.38 -0.16 -12.19
N LEU A 67 -8.11 -0.71 -11.22
CA LEU A 67 -7.62 -1.77 -10.34
C LEU A 67 -7.70 -3.14 -11.03
N GLN A 68 -8.59 -3.29 -12.00
CA GLN A 68 -8.71 -4.48 -12.84
C GLN A 68 -7.40 -4.67 -13.62
N GLY A 69 -6.72 -5.79 -13.35
CA GLY A 69 -5.40 -6.09 -13.92
C GLY A 69 -4.22 -5.70 -13.02
N CYS A 70 -4.42 -5.02 -11.89
CA CYS A 70 -3.38 -4.91 -10.86
C CYS A 70 -3.18 -6.26 -10.14
N GLN A 71 -1.96 -6.56 -9.70
CA GLN A 71 -1.68 -7.71 -8.85
C GLN A 71 -1.66 -7.25 -7.38
N PRO A 72 -2.66 -7.61 -6.56
CA PRO A 72 -2.70 -7.23 -5.16
C PRO A 72 -1.60 -7.95 -4.36
N VAL A 73 -0.91 -7.17 -3.53
CA VAL A 73 0.08 -7.64 -2.55
C VAL A 73 -0.28 -7.05 -1.19
N ILE A 74 -0.71 -7.89 -0.25
CA ILE A 74 -0.97 -7.49 1.13
C ILE A 74 0.35 -7.40 1.88
N VAL A 75 0.56 -6.30 2.59
CA VAL A 75 1.75 -6.01 3.41
C VAL A 75 1.29 -5.66 4.83
N GLU A 76 2.16 -5.78 5.82
CA GLU A 76 1.74 -5.61 7.22
C GLU A 76 1.41 -4.15 7.53
N GLY A 77 2.29 -3.22 7.19
CA GLY A 77 2.25 -1.83 7.62
C GLY A 77 2.17 -0.78 6.51
N PRO A 78 1.74 0.46 6.83
CA PRO A 78 1.87 1.59 5.91
C PRO A 78 3.33 1.95 5.57
N SER A 79 4.29 1.69 6.47
CA SER A 79 5.73 1.82 6.20
C SER A 79 6.15 0.96 5.01
N ASP A 80 5.67 -0.28 4.99
CA ASP A 80 6.03 -1.28 3.99
C ASP A 80 5.57 -0.85 2.60
N LEU A 81 4.33 -0.35 2.52
CA LEU A 81 3.80 0.24 1.28
C LEU A 81 4.69 1.37 0.78
N ILE A 82 5.12 2.27 1.66
CA ILE A 82 5.96 3.43 1.29
C ILE A 82 7.30 2.95 0.72
N TYR A 83 7.93 1.98 1.37
CA TYR A 83 9.21 1.42 0.94
C TYR A 83 9.08 0.63 -0.36
N LEU A 84 8.18 -0.35 -0.43
CA LEU A 84 8.00 -1.19 -1.61
C LEU A 84 7.57 -0.37 -2.84
N SER A 85 6.76 0.68 -2.66
CA SER A 85 6.43 1.61 -3.74
C SER A 85 7.65 2.38 -4.25
N ALA A 86 8.55 2.79 -3.34
CA ALA A 86 9.80 3.46 -3.72
C ALA A 86 10.76 2.50 -4.44
N LEU A 87 10.89 1.26 -3.95
CA LEU A 87 11.69 0.22 -4.60
C LEU A 87 11.17 -0.10 -6.01
N LYS A 88 9.84 -0.28 -6.16
CA LYS A 88 9.19 -0.48 -7.46
C LYS A 88 9.52 0.66 -8.42
N THR A 89 9.39 1.90 -7.97
CA THR A 89 9.70 3.10 -8.76
C THR A 89 11.15 3.08 -9.27
N LEU A 90 12.10 2.73 -8.38
CA LEU A 90 13.52 2.67 -8.74
C LEU A 90 13.82 1.56 -9.74
N MET A 91 13.22 0.37 -9.59
CA MET A 91 13.45 -0.73 -10.53
C MET A 91 12.86 -0.46 -11.93
N VAL A 92 11.67 0.13 -12.00
CA VAL A 92 11.05 0.48 -13.29
C VAL A 92 11.90 1.54 -14.00
N GLY A 93 12.49 2.47 -13.23
CA GLY A 93 13.38 3.52 -13.71
C GLY A 93 14.75 3.05 -14.22
N SER A 94 15.31 1.95 -13.70
CA SER A 94 16.54 1.34 -14.23
C SER A 94 16.35 0.47 -15.47
N GLY A 95 15.09 0.22 -15.88
CA GLY A 95 14.82 -0.80 -16.90
C GLY A 95 14.96 -2.23 -16.37
N GLY A 96 14.89 -2.41 -15.05
CA GLY A 96 14.83 -3.73 -14.42
C GLY A 96 13.53 -4.48 -14.72
N ALA A 97 13.33 -5.63 -14.05
CA ALA A 97 12.13 -6.44 -14.22
C ALA A 97 10.87 -5.59 -14.03
N ARG A 98 10.08 -5.49 -15.10
CA ARG A 98 8.75 -4.87 -15.05
C ARG A 98 7.75 -5.99 -14.86
N PRO A 99 7.03 -6.03 -13.73
CA PRO A 99 5.96 -7.00 -13.57
C PRO A 99 4.93 -6.80 -14.69
N LEU A 100 4.39 -7.90 -15.22
CA LEU A 100 3.40 -7.90 -16.31
C LEU A 100 2.12 -7.16 -15.90
N ARG A 101 1.79 -7.23 -14.61
CA ARG A 101 0.70 -6.52 -13.94
C ARG A 101 1.26 -5.47 -13.00
N GLU A 102 0.54 -4.37 -12.83
CA GLU A 102 0.90 -3.34 -11.86
C GLU A 102 0.74 -3.90 -10.43
N LEU A 103 1.81 -3.90 -9.62
CA LEU A 103 1.73 -4.37 -8.24
C LEU A 103 1.07 -3.32 -7.34
N LEU A 104 -0.02 -3.70 -6.68
CA LEU A 104 -0.76 -2.87 -5.74
C LEU A 104 -0.49 -3.34 -4.30
N PHE A 105 0.32 -2.58 -3.57
CA PHE A 105 0.59 -2.85 -2.15
C PHE A 105 -0.58 -2.37 -1.29
N MET A 106 -1.09 -3.24 -0.41
CA MET A 106 -2.23 -2.97 0.46
C MET A 106 -1.82 -3.16 1.93
N PRO A 107 -1.69 -2.06 2.70
CA PRO A 107 -1.24 -2.15 4.09
C PRO A 107 -2.38 -2.66 4.96
N ALA A 108 -2.10 -3.66 5.79
CA ALA A 108 -3.12 -4.36 6.56
C ALA A 108 -3.32 -3.82 7.98
N GLY A 109 -2.37 -3.07 8.53
CA GLY A 109 -2.41 -2.62 9.92
C GLY A 109 -1.90 -3.69 10.89
N GLY A 110 -0.87 -4.42 10.50
CA GLY A 110 -0.22 -5.50 11.24
C GLY A 110 -0.83 -6.88 10.99
N VAL A 111 -0.27 -7.89 11.66
CA VAL A 111 -0.59 -9.31 11.41
C VAL A 111 -2.08 -9.68 11.51
N LYS A 112 -2.82 -9.04 12.42
CA LYS A 112 -4.28 -9.27 12.57
C LYS A 112 -5.05 -8.79 11.35
N GLY A 113 -4.65 -7.65 10.80
CA GLY A 113 -5.29 -7.07 9.63
C GLY A 113 -5.03 -7.88 8.37
N VAL A 114 -3.84 -8.48 8.22
CA VAL A 114 -3.52 -9.34 7.06
C VAL A 114 -4.54 -10.47 6.96
N GLY A 115 -4.80 -11.18 8.05
CA GLY A 115 -5.77 -12.28 8.09
C GLY A 115 -7.21 -11.85 7.73
N ALA A 116 -7.59 -10.60 8.02
CA ALA A 116 -8.89 -10.06 7.67
C ALA A 116 -8.99 -9.61 6.21
N LEU A 117 -7.91 -9.08 5.63
CA LEU A 117 -7.87 -8.61 4.25
C LEU A 117 -7.81 -9.74 3.22
N VAL A 118 -7.11 -10.84 3.52
CA VAL A 118 -6.98 -11.99 2.60
C VAL A 118 -8.32 -12.43 2.00
N PRO A 119 -9.37 -12.76 2.79
CA PRO A 119 -10.65 -13.22 2.22
C PRO A 119 -11.38 -12.12 1.44
N ILE A 120 -11.25 -10.85 1.84
CA ILE A 120 -11.89 -9.72 1.15
C ILE A 120 -11.30 -9.53 -0.25
N VAL A 121 -9.98 -9.59 -0.35
CA VAL A 121 -9.27 -9.42 -1.61
C VAL A 121 -9.44 -10.67 -2.49
N ALA A 122 -9.33 -11.85 -1.92
CA ALA A 122 -9.55 -13.11 -2.62
C ALA A 122 -11.00 -13.29 -3.09
N GLY A 123 -11.98 -12.64 -2.47
CA GLY A 123 -13.37 -12.65 -2.95
C GLY A 123 -13.61 -11.75 -4.17
N LYS A 124 -12.69 -10.82 -4.46
CA LYS A 124 -12.77 -9.92 -5.63
C LYS A 124 -12.04 -10.47 -6.85
N GLU A 125 -10.99 -11.25 -6.63
CA GLU A 125 -10.15 -11.85 -7.67
C GLU A 125 -10.41 -13.37 -7.75
N GLU A 126 -10.11 -14.01 -8.88
CA GLU A 126 -10.24 -15.48 -8.99
C GLU A 126 -9.12 -16.24 -8.25
N ALA A 127 -8.09 -15.55 -7.77
CA ALA A 127 -6.93 -16.12 -7.10
C ALA A 127 -6.62 -15.42 -5.77
N LEU A 128 -5.99 -16.15 -4.85
CA LEU A 128 -5.50 -15.58 -3.58
C LEU A 128 -4.50 -14.44 -3.86
N PRO A 129 -4.55 -13.33 -3.10
CA PRO A 129 -3.55 -12.28 -3.25
C PRO A 129 -2.16 -12.76 -2.82
N PHE A 130 -1.12 -12.03 -3.23
CA PHE A 130 0.17 -12.21 -2.59
C PHE A 130 0.15 -11.61 -1.19
N VAL A 131 0.90 -12.22 -0.28
CA VAL A 131 1.15 -11.68 1.06
C VAL A 131 2.65 -11.65 1.26
N LEU A 132 3.18 -10.48 1.62
CA LEU A 132 4.56 -10.31 2.07
C LEU A 132 4.53 -10.03 3.58
N VAL A 133 5.14 -10.92 4.35
CA VAL A 133 5.25 -10.78 5.81
C VAL A 133 6.69 -10.49 6.24
N ASP A 134 6.81 -9.85 7.39
CA ASP A 134 8.08 -9.74 8.10
C ASP A 134 8.54 -11.12 8.58
N SER A 135 9.85 -11.28 8.76
CA SER A 135 10.47 -12.53 9.22
C SER A 135 10.77 -12.52 10.72
N ASP A 136 10.15 -11.59 11.44
CA ASP A 136 10.14 -11.48 12.90
C ASP A 136 9.23 -12.56 13.53
N GLY A 137 9.04 -12.51 14.84
CA GLY A 137 8.21 -13.48 15.55
C GLY A 137 6.72 -13.40 15.15
N ALA A 138 6.19 -12.20 14.95
CA ALA A 138 4.79 -12.00 14.64
C ALA A 138 4.46 -12.43 13.19
N GLY A 139 5.28 -12.01 12.24
CA GLY A 139 5.15 -12.35 10.82
C GLY A 139 5.34 -13.84 10.55
N LYS A 140 6.28 -14.51 11.24
CA LYS A 140 6.41 -15.98 11.18
C LYS A 140 5.16 -16.71 11.68
N GLY A 141 4.63 -16.32 12.83
CA GLY A 141 3.41 -16.92 13.38
C GLY A 141 2.20 -16.72 12.46
N LEU A 142 2.08 -15.53 11.84
CA LEU A 142 1.07 -15.27 10.82
C LEU A 142 1.27 -16.17 9.59
N ALA A 143 2.49 -16.27 9.07
CA ALA A 143 2.78 -17.07 7.90
C ALA A 143 2.46 -18.54 8.13
N GLU A 144 2.84 -19.11 9.28
CA GLU A 144 2.49 -20.48 9.65
C GLU A 144 0.97 -20.70 9.66
N LYS A 145 0.22 -19.78 10.30
CA LYS A 145 -1.25 -19.83 10.32
C LYS A 145 -1.85 -19.78 8.92
N LEU A 146 -1.34 -18.89 8.05
CA LEU A 146 -1.82 -18.77 6.68
C LEU A 146 -1.48 -20.01 5.83
N ARG A 147 -0.26 -20.56 5.97
CA ARG A 147 0.19 -21.79 5.28
C ARG A 147 -0.65 -23.00 5.67
N GLN A 148 -1.02 -23.13 6.94
CA GLN A 148 -1.88 -24.22 7.42
C GLN A 148 -3.35 -24.03 7.04
N GLY A 149 -3.75 -22.81 6.68
CA GLY A 149 -5.11 -22.45 6.31
C GLY A 149 -5.25 -22.09 4.83
N ALA A 150 -5.61 -20.83 4.56
CA ALA A 150 -5.99 -20.35 3.23
C ALA A 150 -4.92 -20.56 2.14
N TYR A 151 -3.64 -20.56 2.50
CA TYR A 151 -2.51 -20.67 1.55
C TYR A 151 -1.97 -22.10 1.40
N ALA A 152 -2.60 -23.12 2.00
CA ALA A 152 -2.12 -24.50 1.92
C ALA A 152 -1.96 -25.01 0.47
N ALA A 153 -2.88 -24.61 -0.42
CA ALA A 153 -2.85 -24.96 -1.84
C ALA A 153 -2.06 -23.96 -2.72
N ALA A 154 -1.60 -22.85 -2.16
CA ALA A 154 -0.89 -21.79 -2.89
C ALA A 154 0.29 -21.20 -2.08
N PRO A 155 1.24 -22.04 -1.60
CA PRO A 155 2.32 -21.57 -0.72
C PRO A 155 3.23 -20.53 -1.38
N GLY A 156 3.37 -20.55 -2.72
CA GLY A 156 4.16 -19.56 -3.46
C GLY A 156 3.62 -18.13 -3.40
N ARG A 157 2.36 -17.94 -2.97
CA ARG A 157 1.76 -16.60 -2.81
C ARG A 157 1.99 -15.99 -1.43
N LEU A 158 2.66 -16.71 -0.53
CA LEU A 158 2.99 -16.25 0.80
C LEU A 158 4.51 -16.18 0.98
N LEU A 159 5.01 -14.95 0.88
CA LEU A 159 6.43 -14.62 0.84
C LEU A 159 6.86 -14.01 2.17
N ALA A 160 8.11 -14.25 2.58
CA ALA A 160 8.71 -13.64 3.77
C ALA A 160 9.93 -12.80 3.39
N VAL A 161 10.09 -11.62 3.98
CA VAL A 161 11.18 -10.68 3.64
C VAL A 161 12.57 -11.32 3.78
N GLY A 162 12.79 -12.11 4.83
CA GLY A 162 14.05 -12.78 5.11
C GLY A 162 14.53 -13.74 4.02
N ASP A 163 13.62 -14.28 3.20
CA ASP A 163 13.94 -15.21 2.10
C ASP A 163 14.64 -14.50 0.91
N PHE A 164 14.53 -13.17 0.85
CA PHE A 164 15.11 -12.34 -0.23
C PHE A 164 16.43 -11.70 0.14
N ILE A 165 16.73 -11.56 1.44
CA ILE A 165 17.95 -10.90 1.93
C ILE A 165 18.81 -11.79 2.84
N GLU A 166 18.41 -13.05 3.01
CA GLU A 166 19.12 -14.08 3.80
C GLU A 166 19.39 -13.67 5.25
N MET A 167 18.46 -12.91 5.84
CA MET A 167 18.55 -12.40 7.20
C MET A 167 17.36 -12.86 8.05
N PRO A 168 17.57 -13.74 9.05
CA PRO A 168 16.52 -14.11 9.98
C PRO A 168 16.05 -12.89 10.79
N GLY A 169 14.74 -12.75 10.97
CA GLY A 169 14.19 -11.60 11.71
C GLY A 169 14.11 -10.32 10.89
N ALA A 170 14.42 -10.37 9.59
CA ALA A 170 14.32 -9.22 8.71
C ALA A 170 12.89 -8.71 8.57
N GLU A 171 12.78 -7.38 8.55
CA GLU A 171 11.56 -6.65 8.24
C GLU A 171 11.73 -5.92 6.90
N VAL A 172 10.64 -5.34 6.36
CA VAL A 172 10.69 -4.62 5.08
C VAL A 172 11.76 -3.51 5.04
N GLU A 173 12.08 -2.88 6.17
CA GLU A 173 13.16 -1.89 6.29
C GLU A 173 14.54 -2.44 5.92
N ASP A 174 14.77 -3.74 6.12
CA ASP A 174 16.02 -4.42 5.80
C ASP A 174 16.18 -4.70 4.29
N LEU A 175 15.14 -4.42 3.48
CA LEU A 175 15.26 -4.39 2.02
C LEU A 175 15.99 -3.15 1.50
N LEU A 176 16.28 -2.16 2.37
CA LEU A 176 16.97 -0.93 1.97
C LEU A 176 18.48 -1.03 2.22
N PRO A 177 19.31 -0.29 1.45
CA PRO A 177 20.74 -0.22 1.71
C PRO A 177 21.01 0.29 3.14
N PRO A 178 21.72 -0.47 3.98
CA PRO A 178 21.80 -0.20 5.41
C PRO A 178 22.47 1.14 5.72
N GLN A 179 23.48 1.53 4.94
CA GLN A 179 24.16 2.83 5.12
C GLN A 179 23.22 4.01 4.84
N LEU A 180 22.31 3.87 3.87
CA LEU A 180 21.30 4.90 3.61
C LEU A 180 20.37 5.06 4.81
N MET A 181 19.89 3.93 5.34
CA MET A 181 18.99 3.93 6.50
C MET A 181 19.70 4.51 7.72
N ALA A 182 20.91 4.04 8.03
CA ALA A 182 21.69 4.50 9.18
C ALA A 182 21.91 6.01 9.16
N ARG A 183 22.29 6.59 8.02
CA ARG A 183 22.45 8.05 7.84
C ARG A 183 21.14 8.84 8.02
N VAL A 184 19.98 8.28 7.65
CA VAL A 184 18.69 8.94 7.86
C VAL A 184 18.30 8.88 9.33
N VAL A 185 18.49 7.72 9.97
CA VAL A 185 18.23 7.51 11.39
C VAL A 185 19.12 8.40 12.26
N ALA A 186 20.43 8.48 11.99
CA ALA A 186 21.35 9.34 12.75
C ALA A 186 20.90 10.82 12.75
N ARG A 187 20.39 11.32 11.62
CA ARG A 187 19.87 12.68 11.53
C ARG A 187 18.52 12.87 12.21
N TRP A 188 17.72 11.82 12.30
CA TRP A 188 16.38 11.85 12.88
C TRP A 188 16.40 11.66 14.41
N LEU A 189 17.11 10.64 14.88
CA LEU A 189 17.34 10.30 16.28
C LEU A 189 18.72 10.81 16.72
N ARG A 190 18.88 12.14 16.71
CA ARG A 190 20.15 12.77 17.11
C ARG A 190 20.42 12.47 18.58
N ALA A 191 21.62 11.98 18.88
CA ALA A 191 22.12 11.84 20.23
C ALA A 191 23.31 12.78 20.45
N ALA A 192 23.65 13.03 21.71
CA ALA A 192 24.79 13.89 22.06
C ALA A 192 26.14 13.13 21.97
N ASP A 193 26.12 11.83 22.24
CA ASP A 193 27.34 11.07 22.54
C ASP A 193 27.82 10.17 21.39
N GLU A 194 26.90 9.54 20.63
CA GLU A 194 27.23 8.61 19.54
C GLU A 194 26.17 8.70 18.45
N ASP A 195 26.57 8.85 17.19
CA ASP A 195 25.63 8.82 16.06
C ASP A 195 25.20 7.38 15.76
N PHE A 196 23.94 7.19 15.35
CA PHE A 196 23.44 5.86 14.98
C PHE A 196 24.27 5.18 13.88
N GLU A 197 24.87 5.97 12.98
CA GLU A 197 25.73 5.45 11.90
C GLU A 197 26.98 4.74 12.46
N ASP A 198 27.51 5.18 13.60
CA ASP A 198 28.66 4.58 14.27
C ASP A 198 28.24 3.36 15.12
N ALA A 199 27.05 3.41 15.73
CA ALA A 199 26.50 2.31 16.52
C ALA A 199 25.96 1.15 15.65
N PHE A 200 25.69 1.41 14.37
CA PHE A 200 25.04 0.48 13.45
C PHE A 200 25.89 -0.76 13.17
N ARG A 201 25.25 -1.93 13.21
CA ARG A 201 25.87 -3.23 12.91
C ARG A 201 25.25 -3.85 11.65
N PRO A 202 26.03 -3.97 10.55
CA PRO A 202 25.59 -4.68 9.36
C PRO A 202 25.24 -6.14 9.64
N GLY A 203 24.28 -6.70 8.89
CA GLY A 203 23.89 -8.10 8.99
C GLY A 203 22.91 -8.42 10.13
N GLN A 204 22.44 -7.42 10.87
CA GLN A 204 21.39 -7.56 11.88
C GLN A 204 20.15 -6.73 11.50
N PRO A 205 18.93 -7.18 11.85
CA PRO A 205 17.70 -6.43 11.56
C PRO A 205 17.76 -4.99 12.09
N ILE A 206 17.45 -4.02 11.24
CA ILE A 206 17.67 -2.61 11.54
C ILE A 206 16.67 -2.04 12.55
N ILE A 207 15.43 -2.51 12.54
CA ILE A 207 14.39 -2.05 13.47
C ILE A 207 14.80 -2.30 14.92
N GLY A 208 15.23 -3.51 15.25
CA GLY A 208 15.70 -3.85 16.59
C GLY A 208 16.92 -3.03 17.03
N GLN A 209 17.78 -2.62 16.09
CA GLN A 209 18.90 -1.73 16.39
C GLN A 209 18.43 -0.29 16.68
N ILE A 210 17.47 0.23 15.91
CA ILE A 210 16.90 1.56 16.12
C ILE A 210 16.21 1.65 17.49
N GLU A 211 15.42 0.64 17.85
CA GLU A 211 14.74 0.58 19.15
C GLU A 211 15.73 0.54 20.32
N GLN A 212 16.79 -0.26 20.20
CA GLN A 212 17.85 -0.33 21.21
C GLN A 212 18.59 1.00 21.34
N TYR A 213 18.93 1.64 20.22
CA TYR A 213 19.61 2.92 20.20
C TYR A 213 18.75 4.03 20.81
N ALA A 214 17.47 4.12 20.43
CA ALA A 214 16.53 5.09 21.01
C ALA A 214 16.43 4.92 22.54
N LYS A 215 16.28 3.67 23.00
CA LYS A 215 16.21 3.34 24.43
C LYS A 215 17.47 3.73 25.19
N ARG A 216 18.67 3.44 24.65
CA ARG A 216 19.95 3.79 25.28
C ARG A 216 20.16 5.29 25.41
N ASN A 217 19.66 6.06 24.44
CA ASN A 217 19.78 7.51 24.40
C ASN A 217 18.59 8.25 25.06
N GLY A 218 17.70 7.53 25.76
CA GLY A 218 16.55 8.14 26.45
C GLY A 218 15.50 8.74 25.51
N GLN A 219 15.44 8.29 24.26
CA GLN A 219 14.49 8.77 23.25
C GLN A 219 13.28 7.85 23.19
N SER A 220 12.08 8.43 23.15
CA SER A 220 10.82 7.71 22.97
C SER A 220 10.48 7.58 21.49
N LEU A 221 10.11 6.38 21.06
CA LEU A 221 9.58 6.11 19.74
C LEU A 221 8.05 6.09 19.81
N GLU A 222 7.41 7.14 19.29
CA GLU A 222 5.95 7.28 19.31
C GLU A 222 5.25 6.19 18.48
N PRO A 223 3.98 5.85 18.79
CA PRO A 223 3.19 4.95 17.95
C PRO A 223 3.18 5.37 16.48
N GLY A 224 3.52 4.46 15.58
CA GLY A 224 3.61 4.74 14.14
C GLY A 224 4.93 5.35 13.68
N TRP A 225 5.96 5.39 14.53
CA TRP A 225 7.28 5.93 14.18
C TRP A 225 7.90 5.31 12.90
N LYS A 226 7.63 4.02 12.60
CA LYS A 226 8.09 3.37 11.37
C LYS A 226 7.57 4.09 10.11
N VAL A 227 6.34 4.60 10.15
CA VAL A 227 5.73 5.37 9.05
C VAL A 227 6.43 6.72 8.89
N GLU A 228 6.74 7.40 10.01
CA GLU A 228 7.47 8.66 9.98
C GLU A 228 8.92 8.49 9.50
N LEU A 229 9.57 7.38 9.88
CA LEU A 229 10.86 7.00 9.33
C LEU A 229 10.77 6.75 7.81
N ALA A 230 9.78 5.98 7.36
CA ALA A 230 9.59 5.70 5.93
C ALA A 230 9.41 6.98 5.10
N LYS A 231 8.63 7.95 5.60
CA LYS A 231 8.47 9.27 4.98
C LYS A 231 9.78 10.06 4.87
N LYS A 232 10.71 9.90 5.82
CA LYS A 232 12.03 10.56 5.82
C LYS A 232 13.04 9.83 4.92
N VAL A 233 12.98 8.50 4.87
CA VAL A 233 13.90 7.67 4.09
C VAL A 233 13.55 7.68 2.61
N ARG A 234 12.25 7.65 2.26
CA ARG A 234 11.80 7.59 0.85
C ARG A 234 12.43 8.67 -0.05
N PRO A 235 12.45 9.98 0.30
CA PRO A 235 13.09 10.98 -0.53
C PRO A 235 14.60 10.73 -0.72
N ALA A 236 15.29 10.31 0.35
CA ALA A 236 16.72 10.01 0.29
C ALA A 236 17.02 8.78 -0.59
N LEU A 237 16.14 7.78 -0.55
CA LEU A 237 16.21 6.59 -1.39
C LEU A 237 16.00 6.93 -2.87
N LEU A 238 14.95 7.69 -3.19
CA LEU A 238 14.67 8.11 -4.57
C LEU A 238 15.76 9.03 -5.15
N ALA A 239 16.42 9.82 -4.30
CA ALA A 239 17.51 10.72 -4.71
C ALA A 239 18.80 9.99 -5.13
N LEU A 240 19.02 8.74 -4.69
CA LEU A 240 20.21 7.97 -5.13
C LEU A 240 20.18 7.68 -6.63
N SER A 241 19.01 7.75 -7.28
CA SER A 241 18.72 7.19 -8.61
C SER A 241 19.06 5.70 -8.68
N ALA A 242 18.58 4.99 -9.70
CA ALA A 242 18.87 3.56 -9.78
C ALA A 242 20.37 3.24 -9.95
N LYS A 243 21.19 4.19 -10.42
CA LYS A 243 22.64 4.03 -10.57
C LYS A 243 23.40 4.12 -9.24
N GLY A 244 22.84 4.78 -8.22
CA GLY A 244 23.47 4.93 -6.91
C GLY A 244 23.21 3.76 -5.97
N ILE A 245 22.47 2.75 -6.42
CA ILE A 245 22.07 1.59 -5.62
C ILE A 245 23.04 0.45 -5.91
N PRO A 246 23.67 -0.16 -4.90
CA PRO A 246 24.59 -1.27 -5.14
C PRO A 246 23.91 -2.43 -5.88
N ALA A 247 24.64 -3.08 -6.79
CA ALA A 247 24.09 -4.13 -7.65
C ALA A 247 23.47 -5.30 -6.87
N GLU A 248 24.01 -5.62 -5.70
CA GLU A 248 23.47 -6.62 -4.78
C GLU A 248 22.02 -6.30 -4.37
N TRP A 249 21.73 -5.04 -4.01
CA TRP A 249 20.39 -4.61 -3.63
C TRP A 249 19.44 -4.63 -4.82
N GLN A 250 19.91 -4.25 -6.01
CA GLN A 250 19.12 -4.35 -7.23
C GLN A 250 18.73 -5.81 -7.53
N ALA A 251 19.64 -6.76 -7.34
CA ALA A 251 19.38 -8.18 -7.53
C ALA A 251 18.37 -8.73 -6.51
N ARG A 252 18.51 -8.36 -5.23
CA ARG A 252 17.55 -8.72 -4.16
C ARG A 252 16.15 -8.22 -4.48
N TRP A 253 16.02 -6.98 -4.94
CA TRP A 253 14.74 -6.41 -5.34
C TRP A 253 14.18 -7.11 -6.57
N ALA A 254 15.00 -7.34 -7.60
CA ALA A 254 14.56 -8.06 -8.79
C ALA A 254 14.00 -9.45 -8.43
N LYS A 255 14.64 -10.18 -7.51
CA LYS A 255 14.16 -11.47 -6.99
C LYS A 255 12.79 -11.33 -6.29
N LEU A 256 12.63 -10.34 -5.40
CA LEU A 256 11.37 -10.07 -4.70
C LEU A 256 10.23 -9.74 -5.66
N PHE A 257 10.46 -8.79 -6.56
CA PHE A 257 9.45 -8.32 -7.49
C PHE A 257 9.11 -9.34 -8.57
N ALA A 258 10.04 -10.21 -8.96
CA ALA A 258 9.74 -11.35 -9.81
C ALA A 258 8.81 -12.34 -9.10
N ALA A 259 9.09 -12.69 -7.84
CA ALA A 259 8.24 -13.59 -7.05
C ALA A 259 6.83 -13.02 -6.82
N LEU A 260 6.69 -11.70 -6.72
CA LEU A 260 5.39 -11.02 -6.58
C LEU A 260 4.61 -10.88 -7.89
N ALA A 261 5.18 -11.31 -9.01
CA ALA A 261 4.62 -11.16 -10.36
C ALA A 261 4.35 -12.49 -11.08
N GLU A 262 4.59 -13.62 -10.41
CA GLU A 262 4.24 -14.98 -10.89
C GLU A 262 2.74 -15.28 -10.79
#